data_AF-A0A7X8D7X7-F1
#
_entry.id   AF-A0A7X8D7X7-F1
#
_cell.length_a   1.000
_cell.length_b   1.000
_cell.length_c   1.000
_cell.angle_alpha   90.00
_cell.angle_beta   90.00
_cell.angle_gamma   90.00
#
_symmetry.space_group_name_H-M   'P 1'
#
loop_
_entity.id
_entity.type
_entity.pdbx_description
1 polymer ?
#
loop_
_entity_poly.entity_id
_entity_poly.type
_entity_poly.pdbx_seq_one_letter_code
_entity_poly.pdbx_strand_id
1 'polypeptide(L)'
;MEKKTIVIGVIGADVHAVGNQILYYAFSEAGFNVVNLGVMVSQEEYIEAAIESNAEAIVVSSLYGHGELDCQGLREKCDEAGLEGILLYVGGNIVVGKQPFEDVEKRFKAMGFDRVFGPGTAPETTIDALKEDLLGIKK
;
A
#
# COMPACT_ATOMS: atom_id res chain seq x y z
N MET A 1 5.62 -14.49 18.71
CA MET A 1 4.91 -13.32 18.16
C MET A 1 4.32 -13.77 16.84
N GLU A 2 3.02 -13.60 16.66
CA GLU A 2 2.38 -13.84 15.37
C GLU A 2 2.94 -12.86 14.34
N LYS A 3 3.17 -13.35 13.11
CA LYS A 3 3.62 -12.50 12.01
C LYS A 3 2.48 -11.57 11.62
N LYS A 4 2.78 -10.28 11.51
CA LYS A 4 1.83 -9.28 11.00
C LYS A 4 1.56 -9.54 9.53
N THR A 5 0.29 -9.63 9.15
CA THR A 5 -0.12 -9.89 7.76
C THR A 5 -0.32 -8.59 7.02
N ILE A 6 0.25 -8.49 5.83
CA ILE A 6 0.10 -7.34 4.94
C ILE A 6 -0.31 -7.81 3.55
N VAL A 7 -1.20 -7.07 2.89
CA VAL A 7 -1.61 -7.30 1.50
C VAL A 7 -0.87 -6.29 0.63
N ILE A 8 -0.27 -6.77 -0.46
CA ILE A 8 0.42 -5.93 -1.44
C ILE A 8 -0.07 -6.22 -2.84
N GLY A 9 0.06 -5.25 -3.73
CA GLY A 9 -0.19 -5.44 -5.15
C GLY A 9 0.05 -4.18 -5.96
N VAL A 10 -0.29 -4.24 -7.24
CA VAL A 10 -0.32 -3.08 -8.13
C VAL A 10 -1.75 -2.82 -8.57
N ILE A 11 -2.26 -1.63 -8.27
CA ILE A 11 -3.69 -1.31 -8.43
C ILE A 11 -4.06 -0.90 -9.86
N GLY A 12 -5.31 -1.16 -10.24
CA GLY A 12 -5.93 -0.60 -11.45
C GLY A 12 -5.48 -1.32 -12.72
N ALA A 13 -5.14 -0.56 -13.77
CA ALA A 13 -4.67 -1.12 -15.05
C ALA A 13 -3.13 -1.25 -15.13
N ASP A 14 -2.46 -1.16 -13.99
CA ASP A 14 -1.00 -1.11 -13.94
C ASP A 14 -0.36 -2.50 -13.98
N VAL A 15 0.52 -2.71 -14.96
CA VAL A 15 1.24 -3.98 -15.23
C VAL A 15 2.65 -4.04 -14.65
N HIS A 16 3.10 -3.01 -13.92
CA HIS A 16 4.49 -2.93 -13.45
C HIS A 16 4.77 -3.86 -12.27
N ALA A 17 5.12 -5.11 -12.57
CA ALA A 17 5.33 -6.16 -11.58
C ALA A 17 6.67 -6.08 -10.80
N VAL A 18 7.70 -5.44 -11.36
CA VAL A 18 9.07 -5.50 -10.81
C VAL A 18 9.16 -4.87 -9.44
N GLY A 19 8.62 -3.66 -9.27
CA GLY A 19 8.62 -2.96 -7.97
C GLY A 19 7.87 -3.77 -6.91
N ASN A 20 6.71 -4.32 -7.26
CA ASN A 20 5.92 -5.17 -6.38
C ASN A 20 6.65 -6.46 -5.97
N GLN A 21 7.38 -7.11 -6.88
CA GLN A 21 8.22 -8.26 -6.55
C GLN A 21 9.36 -7.90 -5.60
N ILE A 22 10.02 -6.76 -5.79
CA ILE A 22 11.06 -6.28 -4.86
C ILE A 22 10.47 -6.07 -3.46
N LEU A 23 9.31 -5.42 -3.36
CA LEU A 23 8.62 -5.21 -2.09
C LEU A 23 8.22 -6.54 -1.43
N TYR A 24 7.72 -7.50 -2.21
CA TYR A 24 7.39 -8.84 -1.72
C TYR A 24 8.57 -9.50 -1.00
N TYR A 25 9.75 -9.55 -1.65
CA TYR A 25 10.95 -10.13 -1.05
C TYR A 25 11.39 -9.35 0.19
N ALA A 26 11.47 -8.02 0.09
CA ALA A 26 11.93 -7.16 1.18
C ALA A 26 11.05 -7.29 2.44
N PHE A 27 9.72 -7.28 2.27
CA PHE A 27 8.78 -7.43 3.38
C PHE A 27 8.79 -8.84 3.97
N SER A 28 8.93 -9.87 3.12
CA SER A 28 9.05 -11.25 3.58
C SER A 28 10.31 -11.47 4.41
N GLU A 29 11.45 -10.91 3.97
CA GLU A 29 12.72 -10.95 4.70
C GLU A 29 12.66 -10.13 6.00
N ALA A 30 11.90 -9.04 6.02
CA ALA A 30 11.64 -8.24 7.22
C ALA A 30 10.75 -8.94 8.27
N GLY A 31 10.18 -10.11 7.93
CA GLY A 31 9.43 -10.97 8.85
C GLY A 31 7.90 -10.82 8.77
N PHE A 32 7.38 -10.06 7.81
CA PHE A 32 5.93 -9.94 7.58
C PHE A 32 5.37 -11.19 6.88
N ASN A 33 4.08 -11.47 7.10
CA ASN A 33 3.33 -12.41 6.27
C ASN A 33 2.73 -11.64 5.08
N VAL A 34 3.29 -11.85 3.89
CA VAL A 34 2.98 -11.00 2.72
C VAL A 34 2.03 -11.74 1.77
N VAL A 35 0.83 -11.21 1.61
CA VAL A 35 -0.16 -11.65 0.61
C VAL A 35 0.01 -10.78 -0.62
N ASN A 36 0.55 -11.34 -1.69
CA ASN A 36 0.80 -10.60 -2.93
C ASN A 36 -0.27 -10.91 -3.98
N LEU A 37 -1.06 -9.89 -4.33
CA LEU A 37 -2.13 -9.97 -5.33
C LEU A 37 -1.62 -9.83 -6.77
N GLY A 38 -0.36 -9.46 -6.96
CA GLY A 38 0.26 -9.31 -8.27
C GLY A 38 0.03 -7.94 -8.88
N VAL A 39 -0.47 -7.91 -10.11
CA VAL A 39 -0.65 -6.69 -10.92
C VAL A 39 -2.08 -6.60 -11.44
N MET A 40 -2.48 -5.41 -11.85
CA MET A 40 -3.83 -5.12 -12.33
C MET A 40 -4.94 -5.49 -11.33
N VAL A 41 -4.71 -5.19 -10.06
CA VAL A 41 -5.58 -5.59 -8.94
C VAL A 41 -6.64 -4.52 -8.71
N SER A 42 -7.90 -4.93 -8.61
CA SER A 42 -9.02 -4.05 -8.28
C SER A 42 -9.06 -3.70 -6.78
N GLN A 43 -9.73 -2.60 -6.42
CA GLN A 43 -9.94 -2.24 -5.01
C GLN A 43 -10.68 -3.36 -4.24
N GLU A 44 -11.62 -4.04 -4.89
CA GLU A 44 -12.41 -5.12 -4.29
C GLU A 44 -11.51 -6.31 -3.94
N GLU A 45 -10.60 -6.71 -4.84
CA GLU A 45 -9.63 -7.78 -4.57
C GLU A 45 -8.71 -7.47 -3.38
N TYR A 46 -8.30 -6.20 -3.20
CA TYR A 46 -7.54 -5.80 -2.01
C TYR A 46 -8.34 -6.00 -0.72
N ILE A 47 -9.60 -5.60 -0.74
CA ILE A 47 -10.49 -5.68 0.43
C ILE A 47 -10.79 -7.14 0.76
N GLU A 48 -11.15 -7.95 -0.23
CA GLU A 48 -11.40 -9.39 -0.07
C GLU A 48 -10.17 -10.08 0.52
N ALA A 49 -9.00 -9.87 -0.08
CA ALA A 49 -7.76 -10.46 0.40
C ALA A 49 -7.40 -10.01 1.83
N ALA A 50 -7.64 -8.74 2.16
CA ALA A 50 -7.40 -8.22 3.51
C ALA A 50 -8.31 -8.88 4.55
N ILE A 51 -9.57 -9.12 4.21
CA ILE A 51 -10.52 -9.85 5.06
C ILE A 51 -10.10 -11.32 5.21
N GLU A 52 -9.86 -12.02 4.09
CA GLU A 52 -9.54 -13.45 4.08
C GLU A 52 -8.24 -13.76 4.83
N SER A 53 -7.26 -12.86 4.74
CA SER A 53 -5.95 -13.03 5.36
C SER A 53 -5.82 -12.41 6.75
N ASN A 54 -6.89 -11.74 7.24
CA ASN A 54 -6.89 -10.95 8.47
C ASN A 54 -5.69 -9.97 8.49
N ALA A 55 -5.54 -9.21 7.41
CA ALA A 55 -4.44 -8.29 7.21
C ALA A 55 -4.58 -7.03 8.07
N GLU A 56 -3.43 -6.49 8.47
CA GLU A 56 -3.36 -5.28 9.29
C GLU A 56 -2.93 -4.05 8.47
N ALA A 57 -2.42 -4.27 7.27
CA ALA A 57 -2.10 -3.21 6.32
C ALA A 57 -2.33 -3.64 4.88
N ILE A 58 -2.73 -2.67 4.05
CA ILE A 58 -2.77 -2.76 2.59
C ILE A 58 -1.72 -1.81 2.03
N VAL A 59 -0.81 -2.33 1.20
CA VAL A 59 0.25 -1.56 0.54
C VAL A 59 0.00 -1.56 -0.96
N VAL A 60 -0.45 -0.42 -1.45
CA VAL A 60 -0.78 -0.20 -2.86
C VAL A 60 0.44 0.33 -3.61
N SER A 61 0.78 -0.32 -4.71
CA SER A 61 1.77 0.18 -5.67
C SER A 61 1.08 0.73 -6.93
N SER A 62 1.59 1.84 -7.47
CA SER A 62 1.22 2.37 -8.79
C SER A 62 2.39 3.13 -9.40
N LEU A 63 2.68 2.90 -10.68
CA LEU A 63 3.77 3.51 -11.45
C LEU A 63 3.30 4.24 -12.72
N TYR A 64 2.05 4.06 -13.12
CA TYR A 64 1.50 4.63 -14.36
C TYR A 64 0.77 5.98 -14.21
N GLY A 65 0.84 6.60 -13.02
CA GLY A 65 0.39 7.97 -12.79
C GLY A 65 -1.11 8.17 -12.53
N HIS A 66 -1.93 7.13 -12.65
CA HIS A 66 -3.38 7.21 -12.39
C HIS A 66 -3.77 6.73 -10.99
N GLY A 67 -2.80 6.60 -10.08
CA GLY A 67 -3.02 6.12 -8.72
C GLY A 67 -4.09 6.92 -7.96
N GLU A 68 -4.24 8.22 -8.24
CA GLU A 68 -5.30 9.05 -7.63
C GLU A 68 -6.71 8.53 -7.97
N LEU A 69 -6.95 8.19 -9.23
CA LEU A 69 -8.24 7.64 -9.67
C LEU A 69 -8.46 6.23 -9.12
N ASP A 70 -7.41 5.39 -9.16
CA ASP A 70 -7.51 4.00 -8.71
C ASP A 70 -7.63 3.87 -7.19
N CYS A 71 -7.13 4.84 -6.43
CA CYS A 71 -7.18 4.83 -4.97
C CYS A 71 -8.39 5.60 -4.42
N GLN A 72 -9.10 6.35 -5.25
CA GLN A 72 -10.26 7.13 -4.83
C GLN A 72 -11.35 6.23 -4.24
N GLY A 73 -11.81 6.57 -3.02
CA GLY A 73 -12.85 5.83 -2.32
C GLY A 73 -12.40 4.48 -1.73
N LEU A 74 -11.11 4.11 -1.84
CA LEU A 74 -10.62 2.85 -1.26
C LEU A 74 -10.84 2.81 0.25
N ARG A 75 -10.54 3.91 0.96
CA ARG A 75 -10.74 3.99 2.42
C ARG A 75 -12.19 3.75 2.82
N GLU A 76 -13.12 4.45 2.16
CA GLU A 76 -14.56 4.33 2.44
C GLU A 76 -15.02 2.88 2.24
N LYS A 77 -14.60 2.23 1.16
CA LYS A 77 -14.93 0.81 0.91
C LYS A 77 -14.31 -0.14 1.94
N CYS A 78 -13.08 0.12 2.41
CA CYS A 78 -12.48 -0.64 3.50
C CYS A 78 -13.32 -0.53 4.78
N ASP A 79 -13.73 0.69 5.13
CA ASP A 79 -14.56 0.92 6.32
C ASP A 79 -15.94 0.24 6.18
N GLU A 80 -16.59 0.34 5.02
CA GLU A 80 -17.87 -0.35 4.72
C GLU A 80 -17.75 -1.88 4.81
N ALA A 81 -16.59 -2.44 4.46
CA ALA A 81 -16.31 -3.87 4.54
C ALA A 81 -15.88 -4.35 5.94
N GLY A 82 -15.83 -3.44 6.93
CA GLY A 82 -15.48 -3.75 8.32
C GLY A 82 -13.97 -3.79 8.60
N LEU A 83 -13.14 -3.26 7.69
CA LEU A 83 -11.69 -3.10 7.87
C LEU A 83 -11.35 -1.75 8.53
N GLU A 84 -12.20 -1.29 9.45
CA GLU A 84 -12.02 -0.01 10.13
C GLU A 84 -10.66 0.04 10.83
N GLY A 85 -9.82 0.98 10.41
CA GLY A 85 -8.49 1.19 10.99
C GLY A 85 -7.37 0.31 10.40
N ILE A 86 -7.64 -0.44 9.33
CA ILE A 86 -6.56 -1.04 8.53
C ILE A 86 -5.64 0.07 8.00
N LEU A 87 -4.33 -0.16 8.05
CA LEU A 87 -3.35 0.80 7.54
C LEU A 87 -3.36 0.80 6.01
N LEU A 88 -3.53 1.96 5.41
CA LEU A 88 -3.50 2.15 3.96
C LEU A 88 -2.23 2.87 3.54
N TYR A 89 -1.39 2.16 2.81
CA TYR A 89 -0.12 2.67 2.30
C TYR A 89 -0.19 2.75 0.79
N VAL A 90 0.40 3.79 0.20
CA VAL A 90 0.51 3.92 -1.26
C VAL A 90 1.90 4.39 -1.66
N GLY A 91 2.41 3.84 -2.76
CA GLY A 91 3.75 4.15 -3.23
C GLY A 91 3.93 4.08 -4.74
N GLY A 92 4.96 4.79 -5.21
CA GLY A 92 5.41 4.76 -6.60
C GLY A 92 5.17 6.08 -7.33
N ASN A 93 4.93 5.99 -8.63
CA ASN A 93 4.64 7.14 -9.49
C ASN A 93 3.12 7.26 -9.67
N ILE A 94 2.49 7.81 -8.64
CA ILE A 94 1.04 7.80 -8.40
C ILE A 94 0.30 8.99 -9.02
N VAL A 95 1.02 9.92 -9.66
CA VAL A 95 0.45 11.09 -10.37
C VAL A 95 1.08 11.28 -11.75
N VAL A 96 0.32 11.89 -12.66
CA VAL A 96 0.83 12.32 -13.97
C VAL A 96 1.54 13.67 -13.85
N GLY A 97 2.73 13.77 -14.46
CA GLY A 97 3.51 15.00 -14.56
C GLY A 97 4.45 15.27 -13.38
N LYS A 98 5.19 16.38 -13.46
CA LYS A 98 6.07 16.83 -12.36
C LYS A 98 5.26 17.69 -11.39
N GLN A 99 4.87 17.10 -10.27
CA GLN A 99 4.20 17.80 -9.17
C GLN A 99 5.10 17.73 -7.92
N PRO A 100 5.09 18.76 -7.05
CA PRO A 100 5.74 18.67 -5.75
C PRO A 100 5.16 17.51 -4.94
N PHE A 101 6.03 16.64 -4.42
CA PHE A 101 5.58 15.44 -3.70
C PHE A 101 4.76 15.78 -2.44
N GLU A 102 5.03 16.90 -1.79
CA GLU A 102 4.25 17.37 -0.63
C GLU A 102 2.76 17.58 -0.96
N ASP A 103 2.44 18.05 -2.18
CA ASP A 103 1.06 18.23 -2.60
C ASP A 103 0.39 16.88 -2.92
N VAL A 104 1.16 15.96 -3.50
CA VAL A 104 0.72 14.59 -3.76
C VAL A 104 0.41 13.89 -2.43
N GLU A 105 1.34 13.90 -1.48
CA GLU A 105 1.17 13.31 -0.16
C GLU A 105 -0.08 13.84 0.56
N LYS A 106 -0.31 15.16 0.53
CA LYS A 106 -1.51 15.77 1.14
C LYS A 106 -2.81 15.25 0.52
N ARG A 107 -2.85 15.06 -0.82
CA ARG A 107 -4.04 14.54 -1.50
C ARG A 107 -4.34 13.11 -1.10
N PHE A 108 -3.34 12.23 -1.14
CA PHE A 108 -3.54 10.82 -0.75
C PHE A 108 -3.88 10.68 0.74
N LYS A 109 -3.28 11.49 1.62
CA LYS A 109 -3.69 11.56 3.03
C LYS A 109 -5.15 12.01 3.20
N ALA A 110 -5.59 12.99 2.41
CA ALA A 110 -6.99 13.42 2.42
C ALA A 110 -7.96 12.34 1.89
N MET A 111 -7.48 11.38 1.09
CA MET A 111 -8.25 10.21 0.64
C MET A 111 -8.27 9.07 1.68
N GLY A 112 -7.56 9.22 2.80
CA GLY A 112 -7.55 8.23 3.88
C GLY A 112 -6.35 7.29 3.89
N PHE A 113 -5.28 7.60 3.15
CA PHE A 113 -4.00 6.87 3.26
C PHE A 113 -3.18 7.35 4.46
N ASP A 114 -2.62 6.42 5.22
CA ASP A 114 -1.80 6.70 6.39
C ASP A 114 -0.37 7.09 6.01
N ARG A 115 0.21 6.39 5.03
CA ARG A 115 1.58 6.64 4.53
C ARG A 115 1.60 6.70 2.99
N VAL A 116 2.36 7.68 2.48
CA VAL A 116 2.50 7.92 1.03
C VAL A 116 3.98 7.98 0.69
N PHE A 117 4.40 7.22 -0.31
CA PHE A 117 5.80 7.12 -0.71
C PHE A 117 6.00 7.51 -2.17
N GLY A 118 6.99 8.38 -2.41
CA GLY A 118 7.32 8.84 -3.75
C GLY A 118 8.11 7.81 -4.57
N PRO A 119 8.28 8.07 -5.88
CA PRO A 119 9.13 7.24 -6.72
C PRO A 119 10.58 7.29 -6.21
N GLY A 120 11.26 6.13 -6.22
CA GLY A 120 12.63 6.00 -5.73
C GLY A 120 12.79 5.83 -4.22
N THR A 121 11.68 5.72 -3.49
CA THR A 121 11.72 5.36 -2.06
C THR A 121 12.26 3.94 -1.90
N ALA A 122 13.24 3.78 -1.00
CA ALA A 122 13.83 2.48 -0.70
C ALA A 122 12.84 1.60 0.10
N PRO A 123 12.74 0.28 -0.18
CA PRO A 123 11.85 -0.62 0.55
C PRO A 123 12.03 -0.58 2.08
N GLU A 124 13.26 -0.34 2.55
CA GLU A 124 13.64 -0.23 3.95
C GLU A 124 12.89 0.89 4.66
N THR A 125 12.64 2.02 3.98
CA THR A 125 11.85 3.12 4.52
C THR A 125 10.41 2.69 4.79
N THR A 126 9.82 1.93 3.86
CA THR A 126 8.46 1.40 4.01
C THR A 126 8.40 0.31 5.09
N ILE A 127 9.43 -0.54 5.19
CA ILE A 127 9.57 -1.54 6.26
C ILE A 127 9.62 -0.88 7.63
N ASP A 128 10.43 0.17 7.78
CA ASP A 128 10.56 0.90 9.05
C ASP A 128 9.22 1.53 9.46
N ALA A 129 8.49 2.12 8.50
CA ALA A 129 7.15 2.64 8.75
C ALA A 129 6.15 1.55 9.18
N LEU A 130 6.14 0.41 8.48
CA LEU A 130 5.28 -0.74 8.86
C LEU A 130 5.62 -1.26 10.26
N LYS A 131 6.91 -1.32 10.63
CA LYS A 131 7.33 -1.74 11.98
C LYS A 131 6.93 -0.71 13.05
N GLU A 132 7.03 0.57 12.75
CA GLU A 132 6.57 1.62 13.66
C GLU A 132 5.05 1.50 13.90
N ASP A 133 4.27 1.41 12.83
CA ASP A 133 2.81 1.48 12.91
C ASP A 133 2.19 0.14 13.41
N LEU A 134 2.73 -1.02 13.02
CA LEU A 134 2.17 -2.33 13.40
C LEU A 134 2.78 -2.94 14.66
N LEU A 135 4.03 -2.61 14.98
CA LEU A 135 4.77 -3.21 16.11
C LEU A 135 5.15 -2.20 17.19
N GLY A 136 4.93 -0.90 16.97
CA GLY A 136 5.33 0.16 17.91
C GLY A 136 6.85 0.30 18.07
N ILE A 137 7.63 -0.24 17.13
CA ILE A 137 9.08 -0.19 17.17
C ILE A 137 9.53 1.14 16.59
N LYS A 138 9.82 2.11 17.47
CA LYS A 138 10.46 3.37 17.08
C LYS A 138 11.97 3.14 16.93
N LYS A 139 12.52 3.53 15.78
CA LYS A 139 13.95 3.46 15.48
C LYS A 139 14.74 4.57 16.18
#